data_AF-A0A4P0YHX7-F1
#
_entry.id   AF-A0A4P0YHX7-F1
#
_cell.length_a   1.000
_cell.length_b   1.000
_cell.length_c   1.000
_cell.angle_alpha   90.00
_cell.angle_beta   90.00
_cell.angle_gamma   90.00
#
_symmetry.space_group_name_H-M   'P 1'
#
loop_
_entity.id
_entity.type
_entity.pdbx_description
1 polymer ?
#
loop_
_entity_poly.entity_id
_entity_poly.type
_entity_poly.pdbx_seq_one_letter_code
_entity_poly.pdbx_strand_id
1 'polypeptide(L)'
;MVGQLQAEQGVDKVNYLSRDEALGEFRNWSGFGGALDMLEENPLPAVAIVVPKLDFQSTEALNTLRDRVTRIQGVDEVRMDDSWFARLSSLTGLVGRVSAMIGVLMVAAVFLVIGNSVRLSIFARRDTINVQKLIGATDGFILRPFLYGGAMLGFSGAFLSLILSEILVMRLSSAVTEVAKVFGTQFELSGLGFDECLLMLIVCSMIGWVAAWLATVQHLRHFTPD
;
A
#
# COMPACT_ATOMS: atom_id res chain seq x y z
N MET A 1 -35.78 5.17 -5.48
CA MET A 1 -34.79 5.62 -4.47
C MET A 1 -33.52 4.78 -4.52
N VAL A 2 -33.56 3.48 -4.19
CA VAL A 2 -32.36 2.59 -4.18
C VAL A 2 -31.59 2.59 -5.52
N GLY A 3 -32.30 2.51 -6.65
CA GLY A 3 -31.67 2.57 -7.99
C GLY A 3 -31.06 3.95 -8.37
N GLN A 4 -31.47 5.04 -7.72
CA GLN A 4 -30.85 6.37 -7.91
C GLN A 4 -29.59 6.51 -7.05
N LEU A 5 -29.60 6.00 -5.82
CA LEU A 5 -28.40 5.92 -4.96
C LEU A 5 -27.32 5.03 -5.59
N GLN A 6 -27.71 3.94 -6.24
CA GLN A 6 -26.78 3.03 -6.90
C GLN A 6 -26.21 3.57 -8.23
N ALA A 7 -26.87 4.58 -8.81
CA ALA A 7 -26.43 5.26 -10.04
C ALA A 7 -25.50 6.46 -9.75
N GLU A 8 -25.36 6.88 -8.49
CA GLU A 8 -24.47 7.98 -8.10
C GLU A 8 -22.99 7.60 -8.28
N GLN A 9 -22.21 8.55 -8.80
CA GLN A 9 -20.78 8.36 -8.96
C GLN A 9 -20.10 8.26 -7.59
N GLY A 10 -19.43 7.13 -7.36
CA GLY A 10 -18.69 6.87 -6.11
C GLY A 10 -19.39 5.89 -5.17
N VAL A 11 -20.58 5.38 -5.50
CA VAL A 11 -21.26 4.32 -4.75
C VAL A 11 -20.90 2.95 -5.33
N ASP A 12 -20.42 2.03 -4.49
CA ASP A 12 -20.12 0.65 -4.86
C ASP A 12 -21.32 -0.27 -4.58
N LYS A 13 -21.85 -0.20 -3.36
CA LYS A 13 -23.00 -1.00 -2.93
C LYS A 13 -23.98 -0.14 -2.13
N VAL A 14 -25.26 -0.40 -2.34
CA VAL A 14 -26.35 0.15 -1.52
C VAL A 14 -27.09 -1.03 -0.91
N ASN A 15 -27.05 -1.16 0.41
CA ASN A 15 -27.88 -2.11 1.13
C ASN A 15 -29.09 -1.35 1.68
N TYR A 16 -30.28 -1.62 1.14
CA TYR A 16 -31.51 -1.03 1.65
C TYR A 16 -32.14 -1.96 2.66
N LEU A 17 -32.29 -1.46 3.88
CA LEU A 17 -32.94 -2.14 4.98
C LEU A 17 -34.33 -1.54 5.15
N SER A 18 -35.36 -2.35 4.93
CA SER A 18 -36.73 -1.96 5.23
C SER A 18 -36.92 -1.75 6.74
N ARG A 19 -38.01 -1.07 7.14
CA ARG A 19 -38.30 -0.82 8.55
C ARG A 19 -38.35 -2.10 9.38
N ASP A 20 -38.92 -3.17 8.82
CA ASP A 20 -39.08 -4.45 9.49
C ASP A 20 -37.75 -5.23 9.59
N GLU A 21 -36.92 -5.16 8.55
CA GLU A 21 -35.56 -5.74 8.57
C GLU A 21 -34.65 -5.01 9.56
N ALA A 22 -34.71 -3.68 9.59
CA ALA A 22 -33.98 -2.86 10.55
C ALA A 22 -34.34 -3.19 12.00
N LEU A 23 -35.62 -3.48 12.27
CA LEU A 23 -36.09 -3.92 13.57
C LEU A 23 -35.55 -5.30 13.94
N GLY A 24 -35.56 -6.26 13.00
CA GLY A 24 -34.99 -7.59 13.22
C GLY A 24 -33.49 -7.55 13.51
N GLU A 25 -32.73 -6.76 12.76
CA GLU A 25 -31.28 -6.65 12.92
C GLU A 25 -30.91 -5.91 14.22
N PHE A 26 -31.65 -4.84 14.55
CA PHE A 26 -31.49 -4.12 15.81
C PHE A 26 -31.82 -4.99 17.03
N ARG A 27 -32.85 -5.86 16.95
CA ARG A 27 -33.15 -6.82 18.03
C ARG A 27 -32.00 -7.77 18.31
N ASN A 28 -31.38 -8.30 17.24
CA ASN A 28 -30.29 -9.26 17.35
C ASN A 28 -29.00 -8.63 17.91
N TRP A 29 -28.72 -7.37 17.57
CA TRP A 29 -27.48 -6.69 17.97
C TRP A 29 -27.57 -5.91 19.27
N SER A 30 -28.73 -5.33 19.58
CA SER A 30 -28.86 -4.37 20.68
C SER A 30 -29.27 -4.99 22.02
N GLY A 31 -29.85 -6.20 22.01
CA GLY A 31 -30.38 -6.85 23.21
C GLY A 31 -31.67 -6.21 23.77
N PHE A 32 -32.21 -5.16 23.14
CA PHE A 32 -33.43 -4.45 23.58
C PHE A 32 -34.73 -5.05 23.03
N GLY A 33 -34.74 -6.31 22.59
CA GLY A 33 -35.90 -6.94 21.95
C GLY A 33 -37.20 -6.82 22.74
N GLY A 34 -37.15 -7.07 24.05
CA GLY A 34 -38.32 -6.97 24.92
C GLY A 34 -38.86 -5.56 25.14
N ALA A 35 -38.02 -4.52 25.00
CA ALA A 35 -38.48 -3.12 25.07
C ALA A 35 -39.15 -2.68 23.75
N LEU A 36 -38.72 -3.25 22.63
CA LEU A 36 -39.34 -3.03 21.32
C LEU A 36 -40.71 -3.71 21.19
N ASP A 37 -40.95 -4.81 21.90
CA ASP A 37 -42.27 -5.48 21.95
C ASP A 37 -43.32 -4.68 22.73
N MET A 38 -42.91 -3.70 23.55
CA MET A 38 -43.81 -2.81 24.30
C MET A 38 -44.30 -1.61 23.47
N LEU A 39 -43.78 -1.44 22.26
CA LEU A 39 -44.18 -0.38 21.33
C LEU A 39 -45.22 -0.94 20.36
N GLU A 40 -46.36 -0.26 20.22
CA GLU A 40 -47.46 -0.70 19.34
C GLU A 40 -47.10 -0.58 17.84
N GLU A 41 -46.17 0.30 17.49
CA GLU A 41 -45.70 0.52 16.12
C GLU A 41 -44.17 0.54 16.04
N ASN A 42 -43.63 0.14 14.89
CA ASN A 42 -42.19 0.14 14.61
C ASN A 42 -41.66 1.58 14.48
N PRO A 43 -40.86 2.08 15.44
CA PRO A 43 -40.37 3.45 15.41
C PRO A 43 -39.17 3.64 14.47
N LEU A 44 -38.63 2.56 13.89
CA LEU A 44 -37.39 2.61 13.12
C LEU A 44 -37.65 3.07 11.66
N PRO A 45 -36.93 4.08 11.18
CA PRO A 45 -36.98 4.47 9.78
C PRO A 45 -36.32 3.39 8.90
N ALA A 46 -36.63 3.40 7.60
CA ALA A 46 -35.89 2.60 6.65
C ALA A 46 -34.48 3.19 6.47
N VAL A 47 -33.46 2.34 6.38
CA VAL A 47 -32.05 2.77 6.34
C VAL A 47 -31.41 2.28 5.05
N ALA A 48 -30.70 3.17 4.35
CA ALA A 48 -29.87 2.79 3.20
C ALA A 48 -28.39 2.90 3.59
N ILE A 49 -27.69 1.76 3.67
CA ILE A 49 -26.24 1.72 3.91
C ILE A 49 -25.54 1.84 2.56
N VAL A 50 -24.85 2.96 2.37
CA VAL A 50 -24.10 3.27 1.15
C VAL A 50 -22.62 2.97 1.40
N VAL A 51 -22.07 2.01 0.65
CA VAL A 51 -20.64 1.70 0.65
C VAL A 51 -19.99 2.46 -0.50
N PRO A 52 -19.09 3.41 -0.21
CA PRO A 52 -18.36 4.14 -1.25
C PRO A 52 -17.35 3.23 -1.95
N LYS A 53 -17.04 3.55 -3.21
CA LYS A 53 -15.98 2.88 -4.00
C LYS A 53 -14.61 3.09 -3.37
N LEU A 54 -13.71 2.13 -3.58
CA LEU A 54 -12.31 2.18 -3.11
C LEU A 54 -11.54 3.41 -3.60
N ASP A 55 -11.92 3.99 -4.75
CA ASP A 55 -11.30 5.23 -5.27
C ASP A 55 -11.78 6.50 -4.54
N PHE A 56 -12.87 6.40 -3.76
CA PHE A 56 -13.47 7.49 -2.97
C PHE A 56 -13.02 7.41 -1.50
N GLN A 57 -11.71 7.32 -1.25
CA GLN A 57 -11.16 7.24 0.11
C GLN A 57 -10.78 8.60 0.72
N SER A 58 -10.75 9.68 -0.07
CA SER A 58 -10.43 11.00 0.47
C SER A 58 -11.64 11.59 1.20
N THR A 59 -11.37 12.28 2.31
CA THR A 59 -12.40 12.96 3.12
C THR A 59 -13.21 13.94 2.27
N GLU A 60 -12.58 14.63 1.33
CA GLU A 60 -13.26 15.55 0.41
C GLU A 60 -14.20 14.81 -0.55
N ALA A 61 -13.76 13.70 -1.14
CA ALA A 61 -14.58 12.93 -2.07
C ALA A 61 -15.83 12.35 -1.38
N LEU A 62 -15.70 11.92 -0.12
CA LEU A 62 -16.82 11.45 0.68
C LEU A 62 -17.76 12.58 1.14
N ASN A 63 -17.22 13.75 1.50
CA ASN A 63 -18.04 14.93 1.79
C ASN A 63 -18.86 15.34 0.55
N THR A 64 -18.24 15.36 -0.64
CA THR A 64 -19.00 15.64 -1.88
C THR A 64 -20.03 14.57 -2.21
N LEU A 65 -19.75 13.29 -1.89
CA LEU A 65 -20.73 12.21 -2.04
C LEU A 65 -21.90 12.42 -1.09
N ARG A 66 -21.65 12.75 0.18
CA ARG A 66 -22.68 13.08 1.17
C ARG A 66 -23.57 14.24 0.71
N ASP A 67 -22.98 15.32 0.19
CA ASP A 67 -23.72 16.49 -0.29
C ASP A 67 -24.57 16.19 -1.52
N ARG A 68 -24.16 15.23 -2.35
CA ARG A 68 -24.93 14.74 -3.49
C ARG A 68 -26.09 13.85 -3.02
N VAL A 69 -25.80 12.89 -2.14
CA VAL A 69 -26.81 11.95 -1.62
C VAL A 69 -27.89 12.67 -0.81
N THR A 70 -27.53 13.69 -0.04
CA THR A 70 -28.49 14.51 0.73
C THR A 70 -29.46 15.29 -0.17
N ARG A 71 -29.09 15.55 -1.43
CA ARG A 71 -29.96 16.26 -2.39
C ARG A 71 -30.97 15.37 -3.12
N ILE A 72 -30.91 14.05 -2.92
CA ILE A 72 -31.84 13.11 -3.56
C ILE A 72 -33.20 13.17 -2.86
N GLN A 73 -34.29 13.31 -3.63
CA GLN A 73 -35.64 13.32 -3.08
C GLN A 73 -35.97 12.04 -2.30
N GLY A 74 -36.37 12.21 -1.05
CA GLY A 74 -36.76 11.16 -0.11
C GLY A 74 -35.63 10.61 0.77
N VAL A 75 -34.45 11.22 0.74
CA VAL A 75 -33.43 11.04 1.78
C VAL A 75 -33.66 12.11 2.87
N ASP A 76 -34.05 11.70 4.07
CA ASP A 76 -34.28 12.62 5.20
C ASP A 76 -32.98 13.04 5.90
N GLU A 77 -32.10 12.07 6.19
CA GLU A 77 -30.85 12.33 6.91
C GLU A 77 -29.71 11.42 6.40
N VAL A 78 -28.56 12.01 6.09
CA VAL A 78 -27.32 11.27 5.80
C VAL A 78 -26.37 11.44 6.98
N ARG A 79 -26.21 10.36 7.76
CA ARG A 79 -25.26 10.31 8.87
C ARG A 79 -23.95 9.66 8.42
N MET A 80 -22.92 10.48 8.37
CA MET A 80 -21.53 10.05 8.32
C MET A 80 -20.91 10.44 9.67
N ASP A 81 -20.27 9.50 10.36
CA ASP A 81 -19.55 9.81 11.60
C ASP A 81 -18.22 10.49 11.23
N ASP A 82 -18.33 11.75 10.82
CA ASP A 82 -17.24 12.55 10.24
C ASP A 82 -16.03 12.62 11.19
N SER A 83 -16.30 12.64 12.50
CA SER A 83 -15.27 12.76 13.53
C SER A 83 -14.39 11.50 13.62
N TRP A 84 -15.00 10.32 13.55
CA TRP A 84 -14.29 9.05 13.56
C TRP A 84 -13.53 8.84 12.25
N PHE A 85 -14.19 9.09 11.11
CA PHE A 85 -13.57 8.93 9.80
C PHE A 85 -12.40 9.90 9.60
N ALA A 86 -12.55 11.17 9.97
CA ALA A 86 -11.46 12.15 9.90
C ALA A 86 -10.27 11.74 10.79
N ARG A 87 -10.53 11.21 11.99
CA ARG A 87 -9.48 10.65 12.86
C ARG A 87 -8.78 9.47 12.20
N LEU A 88 -9.52 8.50 11.68
CA LEU A 88 -8.96 7.34 10.99
C LEU A 88 -8.13 7.74 9.78
N SER A 89 -8.66 8.62 8.93
CA SER A 89 -7.95 9.16 7.76
C SER A 89 -6.66 9.88 8.17
N SER A 90 -6.70 10.68 9.24
CA SER A 90 -5.50 11.36 9.76
C SER A 90 -4.45 10.39 10.29
N LEU A 91 -4.86 9.30 10.95
CA LEU A 91 -3.96 8.25 11.43
C LEU A 91 -3.34 7.48 10.27
N THR A 92 -4.14 7.06 9.29
CA THR A 92 -3.65 6.39 8.08
C THR A 92 -2.70 7.31 7.31
N GLY A 93 -3.01 8.60 7.20
CA GLY A 93 -2.14 9.61 6.60
C GLY A 93 -0.82 9.80 7.35
N LEU A 94 -0.84 9.78 8.68
CA LEU A 94 0.37 9.82 9.51
C LEU A 94 1.24 8.58 9.27
N VAL A 95 0.64 7.39 9.29
CA VAL A 95 1.33 6.11 9.00
C VAL A 95 1.97 6.14 7.62
N GLY A 96 1.25 6.64 6.60
CA GLY A 96 1.78 6.82 5.24
C GLY A 96 2.97 7.78 5.15
N ARG A 97 2.97 8.88 5.92
CA ARG A 97 4.12 9.80 5.97
C ARG A 97 5.32 9.18 6.67
N VAL A 98 5.10 8.47 7.76
CA VAL A 98 6.16 7.77 8.51
C VAL A 98 6.77 6.67 7.66
N SER A 99 5.95 5.87 6.97
CA SER A 99 6.44 4.81 6.08
C SER A 99 7.21 5.38 4.89
N ALA A 100 6.77 6.50 4.30
CA ALA A 100 7.50 7.20 3.25
C ALA A 100 8.87 7.70 3.75
N MET A 101 8.93 8.29 4.95
CA MET A 101 10.19 8.74 5.56
C MET A 101 11.17 7.58 5.77
N ILE A 102 10.69 6.46 6.31
CA ILE A 102 11.49 5.24 6.47
C ILE A 102 11.96 4.71 5.10
N GLY A 103 11.07 4.74 4.09
CA GLY A 103 11.40 4.34 2.72
C GLY A 103 12.55 5.15 2.14
N VAL A 104 12.54 6.48 2.28
CA VAL A 104 13.65 7.34 1.83
C VAL A 104 14.95 7.00 2.55
N LEU A 105 14.90 6.78 3.88
CA LEU A 105 16.08 6.39 4.65
C LEU A 105 16.63 5.01 4.21
N MET A 106 15.75 4.07 3.89
CA MET A 106 16.16 2.75 3.37
C MET A 106 16.82 2.86 2.01
N VAL A 107 16.28 3.68 1.10
CA VAL A 107 16.93 3.96 -0.18
C VAL A 107 18.31 4.57 0.05
N ALA A 108 18.45 5.57 0.93
CA ALA A 108 19.74 6.15 1.26
C ALA A 108 20.74 5.11 1.83
N ALA A 109 20.28 4.21 2.70
CA ALA A 109 21.08 3.13 3.24
C ALA A 109 21.57 2.16 2.14
N VAL A 110 20.69 1.77 1.21
CA VAL A 110 21.07 0.93 0.07
C VAL A 110 22.13 1.61 -0.79
N PHE A 111 21.97 2.91 -1.07
CA PHE A 111 22.98 3.68 -1.81
C PHE A 111 24.34 3.69 -1.09
N LEU A 112 24.35 3.88 0.23
CA LEU A 112 25.57 3.84 1.03
C LEU A 112 26.24 2.47 1.01
N VAL A 113 25.47 1.40 1.19
CA VAL A 113 25.97 0.01 1.20
C VAL A 113 26.54 -0.38 -0.16
N ILE A 114 25.81 -0.13 -1.24
CA ILE A 114 26.26 -0.43 -2.60
C ILE A 114 27.47 0.44 -2.95
N GLY A 115 27.44 1.73 -2.62
CA GLY A 115 28.54 2.64 -2.88
C GLY A 115 29.84 2.22 -2.19
N ASN A 116 29.77 1.81 -0.92
CA ASN A 116 30.93 1.27 -0.20
C ASN A 116 31.38 -0.08 -0.78
N SER A 117 30.46 -0.96 -1.15
CA SER A 117 30.78 -2.26 -1.76
C SER A 117 31.49 -2.12 -3.10
N VAL A 118 31.02 -1.20 -3.94
CA VAL A 118 31.66 -0.85 -5.22
C VAL A 118 33.05 -0.27 -4.98
N ARG A 119 33.20 0.66 -4.02
CA ARG A 119 34.50 1.25 -3.66
C ARG A 119 35.52 0.17 -3.30
N LEU A 120 35.15 -0.75 -2.42
CA LEU A 120 36.01 -1.87 -2.01
C LEU A 120 36.36 -2.77 -3.20
N SER A 121 35.38 -3.04 -4.07
CA SER A 121 35.57 -3.87 -5.27
C SER A 121 36.51 -3.24 -6.29
N ILE A 122 36.44 -1.92 -6.49
CA ILE A 122 37.38 -1.16 -7.33
C ILE A 122 38.79 -1.23 -6.75
N PHE A 123 38.93 -0.99 -5.44
CA PHE A 123 40.24 -1.03 -4.77
C PHE A 123 40.90 -2.41 -4.90
N ALA A 124 40.15 -3.49 -4.73
CA ALA A 124 40.64 -4.85 -4.88
C ALA A 124 41.08 -5.19 -6.31
N ARG A 125 40.57 -4.49 -7.33
CA ARG A 125 40.88 -4.71 -8.75
C ARG A 125 41.72 -3.60 -9.38
N ARG A 126 42.29 -2.70 -8.56
CA ARG A 126 42.97 -1.49 -9.02
C ARG A 126 44.08 -1.77 -10.05
N ASP A 127 44.86 -2.84 -9.85
CA ASP A 127 46.02 -3.12 -10.69
C ASP A 127 45.57 -3.56 -12.09
N THR A 128 44.51 -4.38 -12.16
CA THR A 128 43.88 -4.78 -13.43
C THR A 128 43.26 -3.59 -14.14
N ILE A 129 42.60 -2.69 -13.40
CA ILE A 129 41.99 -1.47 -13.96
C ILE A 129 43.08 -0.56 -14.55
N ASN A 130 44.21 -0.41 -13.87
CA ASN A 130 45.34 0.39 -14.38
C ASN A 130 45.91 -0.19 -15.67
N VAL A 131 46.13 -1.50 -15.75
CA VAL A 131 46.56 -2.16 -16.99
C VAL A 131 45.54 -1.95 -18.12
N GLN A 132 44.24 -2.08 -17.82
CA GLN A 132 43.17 -1.84 -18.80
C GLN A 132 43.16 -0.39 -19.30
N LYS A 133 43.39 0.59 -18.43
CA LYS A 133 43.51 2.00 -18.82
C LYS A 133 44.74 2.24 -19.72
N LEU A 134 45.88 1.60 -19.43
CA LEU A 134 47.11 1.73 -20.22
C LEU A 134 46.98 1.21 -21.66
N ILE A 135 46.15 0.18 -21.88
CA ILE A 135 45.86 -0.35 -23.22
C ILE A 135 44.68 0.37 -23.90
N GLY A 136 44.18 1.48 -23.32
CA GLY A 136 43.15 2.33 -23.91
C GLY A 136 41.70 1.88 -23.68
N ALA A 137 41.43 1.10 -22.62
CA ALA A 137 40.05 0.72 -22.31
C ALA A 137 39.19 1.94 -21.96
N THR A 138 38.02 2.05 -22.59
CA THR A 138 37.03 3.10 -22.27
C THR A 138 36.50 2.94 -20.84
N ASP A 139 36.21 4.05 -20.16
CA ASP A 139 35.60 4.03 -18.82
C ASP A 139 34.38 3.11 -18.77
N GLY A 140 33.48 3.19 -19.76
CA GLY A 140 32.29 2.33 -19.82
C GLY A 140 32.58 0.82 -19.78
N PHE A 141 33.72 0.36 -20.30
CA PHE A 141 34.13 -1.05 -20.21
C PHE A 141 34.50 -1.44 -18.77
N ILE A 142 35.16 -0.53 -18.04
CA ILE A 142 35.57 -0.71 -16.65
C ILE A 142 34.35 -0.66 -15.71
N LEU A 143 33.33 0.16 -16.02
CA LEU A 143 32.14 0.33 -15.17
C LEU A 143 31.15 -0.84 -15.21
N ARG A 144 30.99 -1.51 -16.36
CA ARG A 144 29.99 -2.59 -16.58
C ARG A 144 29.95 -3.67 -15.49
N PRO A 145 31.05 -4.31 -15.08
CA PRO A 145 31.00 -5.36 -14.06
C PRO A 145 30.47 -4.86 -12.71
N PHE A 146 30.76 -3.61 -12.34
CA PHE A 146 30.28 -3.02 -11.08
C PHE A 146 28.78 -2.69 -11.14
N LEU A 147 28.31 -2.20 -12.29
CA LEU A 147 26.89 -1.94 -12.56
C LEU A 147 26.04 -3.21 -12.47
N TYR A 148 26.51 -4.31 -13.07
CA TYR A 148 25.84 -5.61 -12.97
C TYR A 148 25.84 -6.14 -11.53
N GLY A 149 26.92 -5.93 -10.77
CA GLY A 149 26.98 -6.26 -9.35
C GLY A 149 25.91 -5.52 -8.54
N GLY A 150 25.78 -4.20 -8.74
CA GLY A 150 24.74 -3.40 -8.09
C GLY A 150 23.32 -3.83 -8.44
N ALA A 151 23.06 -4.09 -9.73
CA ALA A 151 21.76 -4.59 -10.19
C ALA A 151 21.43 -5.97 -9.58
N MET A 152 22.39 -6.91 -9.56
CA MET A 152 22.17 -8.23 -8.94
C MET A 152 21.94 -8.15 -7.43
N LEU A 153 22.60 -7.23 -6.72
CA LEU A 153 22.35 -7.01 -5.30
C LEU A 153 20.94 -6.46 -5.06
N GLY A 154 20.48 -5.51 -5.88
CA GLY A 154 19.11 -4.99 -5.83
C GLY A 154 18.07 -6.07 -6.14
N PHE A 155 18.32 -6.87 -7.18
CA PHE A 155 17.45 -7.97 -7.58
C PHE A 155 17.37 -9.07 -6.53
N SER A 156 18.50 -9.54 -5.99
CA SER A 156 18.52 -10.60 -4.99
C SER A 156 17.88 -10.17 -3.67
N GLY A 157 18.08 -8.90 -3.27
CA GLY A 157 17.42 -8.32 -2.11
C GLY A 157 15.90 -8.28 -2.29
N ALA A 158 15.41 -7.83 -3.44
CA ALA A 158 13.98 -7.81 -3.74
C ALA A 158 13.38 -9.22 -3.83
N PHE A 159 14.08 -10.14 -4.49
CA PHE A 159 13.65 -11.54 -4.59
C PHE A 159 13.53 -12.20 -3.21
N LEU A 160 14.53 -12.01 -2.34
CA LEU A 160 14.49 -12.52 -0.98
C LEU A 160 13.37 -11.86 -0.16
N SER A 161 13.18 -10.55 -0.32
CA SER A 161 12.09 -9.81 0.32
C SER A 161 10.72 -10.32 -0.09
N LEU A 162 10.51 -10.65 -1.36
CA LEU A 162 9.25 -11.21 -1.86
C LEU A 162 8.96 -12.58 -1.24
N ILE A 163 9.96 -13.46 -1.19
CA ILE A 163 9.82 -14.78 -0.55
C ILE A 163 9.45 -14.61 0.93
N LEU A 164 10.15 -13.71 1.63
CA LEU A 164 9.93 -13.49 3.06
C LEU A 164 8.55 -12.86 3.33
N SER A 165 8.12 -11.95 2.45
CA SER A 165 6.79 -11.34 2.49
C SER A 165 5.70 -12.40 2.29
N GLU A 166 5.85 -13.29 1.32
CA GLU A 166 4.88 -14.35 1.05
C GLU A 166 4.75 -15.32 2.23
N ILE A 167 5.88 -15.71 2.83
CA ILE A 167 5.89 -16.52 4.05
C ILE A 167 5.15 -15.81 5.19
N LEU A 168 5.37 -14.51 5.36
CA LEU A 168 4.72 -13.71 6.39
C LEU A 168 3.21 -13.62 6.17
N VAL A 169 2.77 -13.35 4.93
CA VAL A 169 1.34 -13.30 4.56
C VAL A 169 0.68 -14.66 4.80
N MET A 170 1.31 -15.76 4.40
CA MET A 170 0.79 -17.10 4.63
C MET A 170 0.62 -17.41 6.13
N ARG A 171 1.62 -17.06 6.95
CA ARG A 171 1.57 -17.24 8.41
C ARG A 171 0.50 -16.36 9.05
N LEU A 172 0.42 -15.10 8.65
CA LEU A 172 -0.56 -14.17 9.19
C LEU A 172 -1.98 -14.55 8.77
N SER A 173 -2.20 -14.92 7.51
CA SER A 173 -3.48 -15.38 6.99
C SER A 173 -3.99 -16.59 7.79
N SER A 174 -3.11 -17.55 8.10
CA SER A 174 -3.50 -18.71 8.92
C SER A 174 -3.98 -18.31 10.33
N ALA A 175 -3.26 -17.40 11.00
CA ALA A 175 -3.63 -16.91 12.33
C ALA A 175 -4.91 -16.07 12.30
N VAL A 176 -5.06 -15.21 11.29
CA VAL A 176 -6.25 -14.35 11.13
C VAL A 176 -7.48 -15.19 10.80
N THR A 177 -7.35 -16.22 9.96
CA THR A 177 -8.48 -17.09 9.60
C THR A 177 -9.02 -17.86 10.82
N GLU A 178 -8.15 -18.28 11.73
CA GLU A 178 -8.54 -18.95 12.97
C GLU A 178 -9.37 -18.03 13.87
N VAL A 179 -8.95 -16.78 14.01
CA VAL A 179 -9.69 -15.76 14.77
C VAL A 179 -10.98 -15.35 14.05
N ALA A 180 -10.93 -15.12 12.74
CA ALA A 180 -12.07 -14.65 11.95
C ALA A 180 -13.23 -15.66 11.92
N LYS A 181 -12.94 -16.97 11.98
CA LYS A 181 -13.95 -18.02 12.15
C LYS A 181 -14.77 -17.86 13.43
N VAL A 182 -14.16 -17.39 14.52
CA VAL A 182 -14.87 -17.14 15.80
C VAL A 182 -15.84 -15.97 15.67
N PHE A 183 -15.55 -15.00 14.80
CA PHE A 183 -16.37 -13.82 14.56
C PHE A 183 -17.31 -13.95 13.34
N GLY A 184 -17.35 -15.11 12.67
CA GLY A 184 -18.21 -15.34 11.49
C GLY A 184 -17.85 -14.49 10.26
N THR A 185 -16.64 -13.92 10.21
CA THR A 185 -16.19 -13.06 9.11
C THR A 185 -15.22 -13.80 8.19
N GLN A 186 -15.35 -13.61 6.88
CA GLN A 186 -14.39 -14.10 5.89
C GLN A 186 -13.43 -12.96 5.55
N PHE A 187 -12.19 -13.07 6.03
CA PHE A 187 -11.10 -12.17 5.66
C PHE A 187 -10.22 -12.86 4.62
N GLU A 188 -10.14 -12.29 3.42
CA GLU A 188 -9.13 -12.66 2.44
C GLU A 188 -7.96 -11.68 2.55
N LEU A 189 -6.82 -12.14 3.06
CA LEU A 189 -5.56 -11.42 2.88
C LEU A 189 -5.10 -11.64 1.45
N SER A 190 -5.28 -10.63 0.60
CA SER A 190 -4.67 -10.62 -0.73
C SER A 190 -3.16 -10.40 -0.58
N GLY A 191 -2.37 -11.34 -1.09
CA GLY A 191 -0.93 -11.16 -1.30
C GLY A 191 -0.64 -10.18 -2.43
N LEU A 192 0.64 -9.96 -2.71
CA LEU A 192 1.06 -9.13 -3.84
C LEU A 192 0.69 -9.81 -5.17
N GLY A 193 0.16 -9.05 -6.10
CA GLY A 193 -0.09 -9.49 -7.48
C GLY A 193 1.20 -9.87 -8.20
N PHE A 194 1.09 -10.67 -9.27
CA PHE A 194 2.26 -11.03 -10.09
C PHE A 194 2.89 -9.80 -10.76
N ASP A 195 2.06 -8.85 -11.18
CA ASP A 195 2.44 -7.57 -11.75
C ASP A 195 3.18 -6.69 -10.72
N GLU A 196 2.69 -6.63 -9.49
CA GLU A 196 3.32 -5.89 -8.39
C GLU A 196 4.69 -6.49 -8.02
N CYS A 197 4.78 -7.82 -7.94
CA CYS A 197 6.03 -8.53 -7.71
C CYS A 197 7.07 -8.23 -8.79
N LEU A 198 6.65 -8.27 -10.07
CA LEU A 198 7.52 -7.96 -11.20
C LEU A 198 8.00 -6.51 -11.16
N LEU A 199 7.10 -5.56 -10.89
CA LEU A 199 7.43 -4.15 -10.77
C LEU A 199 8.45 -3.92 -9.65
N MET A 200 8.26 -4.56 -8.49
CA MET A 200 9.18 -4.46 -7.36
C MET A 200 10.59 -4.96 -7.71
N LEU A 201 10.70 -6.11 -8.37
CA LEU A 201 12.00 -6.65 -8.82
C LEU A 201 12.73 -5.70 -9.77
N ILE A 202 12.00 -5.11 -10.72
CA ILE A 202 12.57 -4.18 -11.70
C ILE A 202 13.02 -2.90 -10.99
N VAL A 203 12.18 -2.30 -10.15
CA VAL A 203 12.50 -1.05 -9.44
C VAL A 203 13.70 -1.24 -8.51
N CYS A 204 13.75 -2.31 -7.73
CA CYS A 204 14.88 -2.57 -6.84
C CYS A 204 16.19 -2.85 -7.61
N SER A 205 16.11 -3.58 -8.72
CA SER A 205 17.27 -3.79 -9.61
C SER A 205 17.76 -2.47 -10.21
N MET A 206 16.86 -1.61 -10.67
CA MET A 206 17.19 -0.27 -11.17
C MET A 206 17.82 0.61 -10.10
N ILE A 207 17.27 0.61 -8.88
CA ILE A 207 17.85 1.35 -7.75
C ILE A 207 19.29 0.88 -7.48
N GLY A 208 19.51 -0.44 -7.44
CA GLY A 208 20.85 -1.00 -7.25
C GLY A 208 21.83 -0.65 -8.37
N TRP A 209 21.35 -0.65 -9.61
CA TRP A 209 22.10 -0.24 -10.79
C TRP A 209 22.48 1.25 -10.73
N VAL A 210 21.54 2.13 -10.42
CA VAL A 210 21.76 3.58 -10.29
C VAL A 210 22.72 3.89 -9.14
N ALA A 211 22.57 3.22 -7.99
CA ALA A 211 23.47 3.37 -6.85
C ALA A 211 24.91 2.98 -7.22
N ALA A 212 25.08 1.85 -7.91
CA ALA A 212 26.40 1.43 -8.39
C ALA A 212 26.96 2.38 -9.44
N TRP A 213 26.14 2.88 -10.36
CA TRP A 213 26.56 3.85 -11.37
C TRP A 213 27.10 5.12 -10.74
N LEU A 214 26.33 5.74 -9.83
CA LEU A 214 26.73 6.96 -9.13
C LEU A 214 28.03 6.77 -8.35
N ALA A 215 28.14 5.67 -7.60
CA ALA A 215 29.34 5.36 -6.84
C ALA A 215 30.57 5.19 -7.75
N THR A 216 30.42 4.49 -8.87
CA THR A 216 31.52 4.21 -9.79
C THR A 216 31.97 5.46 -10.54
N VAL A 217 31.04 6.30 -11.02
CA VAL A 217 31.34 7.58 -11.69
C VAL A 217 32.02 8.56 -10.74
N GLN A 218 31.56 8.65 -9.49
CA GLN A 218 32.16 9.51 -8.49
C GLN A 218 33.62 9.10 -8.18
N HIS A 219 33.90 7.81 -8.12
CA HIS A 219 35.22 7.30 -7.77
C HIS A 219 36.20 7.33 -8.95
N LEU A 220 35.77 6.95 -10.16
CA LEU A 220 36.64 7.00 -11.36
C LEU A 220 37.08 8.40 -11.73
N ARG A 221 36.27 9.44 -11.46
CA ARG A 221 36.64 10.85 -11.65
C ARG A 221 37.83 11.30 -10.79
N HIS A 222 38.16 10.59 -9.71
CA HIS A 222 39.35 10.86 -8.90
C HIS A 222 40.58 10.06 -9.35
N PHE A 223 40.44 9.13 -10.31
CA PHE A 223 41.54 8.32 -10.88
C PHE A 223 41.89 8.77 -12.31
N THR A 224 41.95 10.08 -12.55
CA THR A 224 42.73 10.65 -13.66
C THR A 224 44.18 10.76 -13.20
N PRO A 225 45.12 10.01 -13.79
CA PRO A 225 46.53 10.21 -13.53
C PRO A 225 46.98 11.53 -14.16
N ASP A 226 47.84 12.27 -13.46
CA ASP A 226 48.79 13.20 -14.09
C ASP A 226 49.82 12.40 -14.93
#